data_AF-A0A496QYV5-F1
#
_entry.id   AF-A0A496QYV5-F1
#
_cell.length_a   1.000
_cell.length_b   1.000
_cell.length_c   1.000
_cell.angle_alpha   90.00
_cell.angle_beta   90.00
_cell.angle_gamma   90.00
#
_symmetry.space_group_name_H-M   'P 1'
#
loop_
_entity.id
_entity.type
_entity.pdbx_description
1 polymer ?
#
loop_
_entity_poly.entity_id
_entity_poly.type
_entity_poly.pdbx_seq_one_letter_code
_entity_poly.pdbx_strand_id
1 'polypeptide(L)'
;MANIILRLTGGSSNIDPNSSLGGAKSTDSGAIINTANTNLNNLFDNISKLENSEGTVDYRCIMIENDTGTTGELFANGAVFLEGAPKAIAKVGFGTYNTNATTIANENTPPAGITFSIPIEASPLVFPDDAKLDPGEYLALWIERTAQNVAGAGTITDIITLVVRGIE
;
A
#
# COMPACT_ATOMS: atom_id res chain seq x y z
N MET A 1 2.80 -9.14 21.30
CA MET A 1 2.41 -9.30 19.88
C MET A 1 2.76 -8.01 19.17
N ALA A 2 3.35 -8.09 17.98
CA ALA A 2 3.65 -6.91 17.17
C ALA A 2 2.36 -6.14 16.82
N ASN A 3 2.47 -4.81 16.70
CA ASN A 3 1.38 -3.91 16.37
C ASN A 3 1.65 -3.39 14.96
N ILE A 4 1.00 -4.00 13.99
CA ILE A 4 1.20 -3.66 12.58
C ILE A 4 0.21 -2.58 12.17
N ILE A 5 0.75 -1.46 11.71
CA ILE A 5 -0.01 -0.35 11.15
C ILE A 5 0.45 -0.06 9.74
N LEU A 6 -0.41 0.61 8.98
CA LEU A 6 -0.07 1.14 7.67
C LEU A 6 0.04 2.67 7.74
N ARG A 7 1.05 3.25 7.09
CA ARG A 7 1.25 4.70 7.04
C ARG A 7 1.48 5.23 5.63
N LEU A 8 1.07 6.48 5.41
CA LEU A 8 1.38 7.21 4.18
C LEU A 8 2.89 7.47 4.03
N THR A 9 3.35 7.57 2.78
CA THR A 9 4.70 8.06 2.43
C THR A 9 4.63 9.49 1.90
N GLY A 10 5.73 10.06 1.41
CA GLY A 10 5.77 11.38 0.78
C GLY A 10 6.37 12.47 1.65
N GLY A 11 6.84 12.13 2.86
CA GLY A 11 7.41 13.05 3.83
C GLY A 11 6.87 12.84 5.24
N SER A 12 7.63 13.27 6.25
CA SER A 12 7.32 13.04 7.67
C SER A 12 6.01 13.71 8.15
N SER A 13 5.53 14.73 7.45
CA SER A 13 4.30 15.46 7.75
C SER A 13 3.16 15.17 6.77
N ASN A 14 3.29 14.14 5.91
CA ASN A 14 2.23 13.87 4.94
C ASN A 14 0.98 13.33 5.64
N ILE A 15 -0.15 13.98 5.40
CA ILE A 15 -1.50 13.53 5.80
C ILE A 15 -2.45 13.44 4.61
N ASP A 16 -1.97 13.74 3.40
CA ASP A 16 -2.71 13.65 2.14
C ASP A 16 -2.34 12.34 1.44
N PRO A 17 -3.26 11.38 1.31
CA PRO A 17 -2.97 10.12 0.65
C PRO A 17 -2.53 10.28 -0.81
N ASN A 18 -2.96 11.33 -1.52
CA ASN A 18 -2.52 11.59 -2.90
C ASN A 18 -1.03 11.90 -3.02
N SER A 19 -0.43 12.41 -1.94
CA SER A 19 1.00 12.69 -1.87
C SER A 19 1.84 11.44 -1.56
N SER A 20 1.23 10.25 -1.45
CA SER A 20 1.92 9.00 -1.12
C SER A 20 2.63 8.38 -2.34
N LEU A 21 3.59 9.12 -2.89
CA LEU A 21 4.36 8.78 -4.11
C LEU A 21 5.74 8.20 -3.77
N GLY A 22 5.85 7.49 -2.64
CA GLY A 22 7.10 6.99 -2.10
C GLY A 22 7.84 8.01 -1.22
N GLY A 23 9.15 7.86 -1.04
CA GLY A 23 9.93 8.70 -0.11
C GLY A 23 9.79 8.30 1.37
N ALA A 24 10.00 9.28 2.26
CA ALA A 24 9.99 9.04 3.70
C ALA A 24 8.58 8.68 4.22
N LYS A 25 8.55 7.81 5.24
CA LYS A 25 7.35 7.49 6.03
C LYS A 25 6.84 8.74 6.74
N SER A 26 5.53 8.95 6.74
CA SER A 26 4.93 9.98 7.57
C SER A 26 4.96 9.58 9.05
N THR A 27 5.35 10.52 9.91
CA THR A 27 5.32 10.36 11.37
C THR A 27 4.09 11.02 11.99
N ASP A 28 3.28 11.72 11.19
CA ASP A 28 2.07 12.35 11.66
C ASP A 28 1.03 11.30 12.09
N SER A 29 0.30 11.57 13.16
CA SER A 29 -0.79 10.71 13.65
C SER A 29 -1.94 10.56 12.66
N GLY A 30 -2.20 11.59 11.84
CA GLY A 30 -3.23 11.58 10.80
C GLY A 30 -2.85 10.76 9.56
N ALA A 31 -1.60 10.30 9.47
CA ALA A 31 -1.10 9.51 8.36
C ALA A 31 -1.30 7.99 8.52
N ILE A 32 -1.89 7.56 9.64
CA ILE A 32 -2.17 6.15 9.88
C ILE A 32 -3.40 5.74 9.07
N ILE A 33 -3.25 4.74 8.21
CA ILE A 33 -4.35 4.11 7.48
C ILE A 33 -4.98 3.09 8.42
N ASN A 34 -6.18 3.40 8.92
CA ASN A 34 -6.84 2.63 9.96
C ASN A 34 -7.14 1.18 9.52
N THR A 35 -6.77 0.22 10.36
CA THR A 35 -6.67 -1.23 10.12
C THR A 35 -7.96 -2.01 10.38
N ALA A 36 -9.06 -1.35 10.76
CA ALA A 36 -10.32 -2.04 11.08
C ALA A 36 -11.07 -2.66 9.88
N ASN A 37 -10.48 -2.56 8.68
CA ASN A 37 -10.74 -3.25 7.42
C ASN A 37 -10.05 -2.37 6.39
N THR A 38 -8.82 -2.71 5.98
CA THR A 38 -7.88 -1.87 5.22
C THR A 38 -8.35 -1.60 3.79
N ASN A 39 -9.50 -0.94 3.73
CA ASN A 39 -10.10 -0.30 2.59
C ASN A 39 -9.20 0.90 2.29
N LEU A 40 -8.37 0.77 1.28
CA LEU A 40 -7.53 1.85 0.74
C LEU A 40 -8.37 2.89 -0.04
N ASN A 41 -9.65 3.04 0.32
CA ASN A 41 -10.68 3.82 -0.36
C ASN A 41 -10.35 5.32 -0.49
N ASN A 42 -9.42 5.81 0.34
CA ASN A 42 -8.96 7.19 0.30
C ASN A 42 -7.51 7.30 -0.17
N LEU A 43 -6.83 6.20 -0.48
CA LEU A 43 -5.44 6.23 -0.96
C LEU A 43 -5.35 6.71 -2.40
N PHE A 44 -6.35 6.34 -3.19
CA PHE A 44 -6.51 6.79 -4.56
C PHE A 44 -7.74 7.69 -4.66
N ASP A 45 -7.70 8.59 -5.63
CA ASP A 45 -8.84 9.39 -6.02
C ASP A 45 -9.91 8.56 -6.74
N ASN A 46 -11.03 9.19 -7.09
CA ASN A 46 -12.07 8.50 -7.87
C ASN A 46 -11.64 8.37 -9.32
N ILE A 47 -11.89 7.20 -9.90
CA ILE A 47 -11.62 6.95 -11.32
C ILE A 47 -12.61 7.76 -12.16
N SER A 48 -12.07 8.66 -12.99
CA SER A 48 -12.82 9.42 -13.98
C SER A 48 -13.20 8.56 -15.19
N LYS A 49 -14.14 9.06 -16.00
CA LYS A 49 -14.54 8.38 -17.24
C LYS A 49 -13.40 8.26 -18.25
N LEU A 50 -12.53 9.27 -18.30
CA LEU A 50 -11.39 9.27 -19.22
C LEU A 50 -10.40 8.18 -18.80
N GLU A 51 -10.02 8.15 -17.53
CA GLU A 51 -9.12 7.13 -16.99
C GLU A 51 -9.68 5.72 -17.15
N ASN A 52 -10.99 5.55 -16.94
CA ASN A 52 -11.67 4.29 -17.17
C ASN A 52 -11.66 3.85 -18.65
N SER A 53 -11.72 4.80 -19.58
CA SER A 53 -11.66 4.52 -21.02
C SER A 53 -10.24 4.26 -21.50
N GLU A 54 -9.24 4.90 -20.88
CA GLU A 54 -7.82 4.78 -21.22
C GLU A 54 -7.15 3.60 -20.49
N GLY A 55 -7.78 3.07 -19.45
CA GLY A 55 -7.18 2.04 -18.59
C GLY A 55 -6.01 2.60 -17.81
N THR A 56 -6.14 3.84 -17.31
CA THR A 56 -5.06 4.54 -16.61
C THR A 56 -4.55 3.71 -15.43
N VAL A 57 -3.22 3.73 -15.28
CA VAL A 57 -2.52 3.05 -14.19
C VAL A 57 -2.01 4.09 -13.22
N ASP A 58 -2.38 3.92 -11.95
CA ASP A 58 -1.98 4.77 -10.84
C ASP A 58 -1.17 3.98 -9.82
N TYR A 59 -0.20 4.65 -9.20
CA TYR A 59 0.67 4.08 -8.18
C TYR A 59 0.62 4.88 -6.89
N ARG A 60 0.58 4.17 -5.77
CA ARG A 60 0.70 4.72 -4.41
C ARG A 60 1.61 3.84 -3.57
N CYS A 61 2.39 4.46 -2.70
CA CYS A 61 3.25 3.77 -1.75
C CYS A 61 2.76 3.98 -0.33
N ILE A 62 2.78 2.93 0.48
CA ILE A 62 2.55 3.00 1.92
C ILE A 62 3.68 2.28 2.64
N MET A 63 3.77 2.48 3.95
CA MET A 63 4.67 1.74 4.83
C MET A 63 3.88 0.79 5.70
N ILE A 64 4.30 -0.47 5.74
CA ILE A 64 3.91 -1.42 6.77
C ILE A 64 4.89 -1.23 7.92
N GLU A 65 4.43 -0.77 9.08
CA GLU A 65 5.28 -0.46 10.23
C GLU A 65 4.93 -1.34 11.43
N ASN A 66 5.96 -1.80 12.13
CA ASN A 66 5.80 -2.35 13.46
C ASN A 66 5.81 -1.22 14.50
N ASP A 67 4.64 -0.67 14.81
CA ASP A 67 4.44 0.42 15.77
C ASP A 67 4.29 -0.09 17.21
N THR A 68 4.89 -1.25 17.53
CA THR A 68 5.10 -1.57 18.94
C THR A 68 6.09 -0.59 19.55
N GLY A 69 5.91 -0.27 20.84
CA GLY A 69 6.92 0.43 21.61
C GLY A 69 8.28 -0.29 21.56
N THR A 70 9.36 0.44 21.85
CA THR A 70 10.76 0.04 21.59
C THR A 70 11.23 -1.28 22.25
N THR A 71 10.47 -1.83 23.20
CA THR A 71 10.72 -3.13 23.84
C THR A 71 9.74 -4.22 23.37
N GLY A 72 9.09 -4.00 22.23
CA GLY A 72 8.04 -4.84 21.67
C GLY A 72 8.56 -6.07 20.93
N GLU A 73 7.61 -6.84 20.42
CA GLU A 73 7.89 -8.08 19.68
C GLU A 73 8.30 -7.78 18.24
N LEU A 74 9.24 -8.58 17.73
CA LEU A 74 9.58 -8.67 16.31
C LEU A 74 8.39 -9.17 15.49
N PHE A 75 8.14 -8.55 14.35
CA PHE A 75 7.26 -9.12 13.32
C PHE A 75 8.09 -9.80 12.24
N ALA A 76 8.31 -11.10 12.41
CA ALA A 76 8.96 -11.95 11.42
C ALA A 76 7.91 -12.71 10.60
N ASN A 77 8.25 -13.04 9.35
CA ASN A 77 7.41 -13.83 8.45
C ASN A 77 6.04 -13.17 8.21
N GLY A 78 6.05 -11.97 7.65
CA GLY A 78 4.85 -11.29 7.19
C GLY A 78 4.43 -11.75 5.80
N ALA A 79 3.15 -11.62 5.49
CA ALA A 79 2.65 -11.72 4.12
C ALA A 79 1.51 -10.73 3.89
N VAL A 80 1.35 -10.33 2.62
CA VAL A 80 0.30 -9.44 2.14
C VAL A 80 -0.56 -10.16 1.11
N PHE A 81 -1.87 -9.95 1.16
CA PHE A 81 -2.77 -10.34 0.09
C PHE A 81 -3.90 -9.34 -0.11
N LEU A 82 -4.53 -9.42 -1.28
CA LEU A 82 -5.69 -8.62 -1.64
C LEU A 82 -6.95 -9.47 -1.43
N GLU A 83 -7.98 -8.85 -0.86
CA GLU A 83 -9.30 -9.43 -0.70
C GLU A 83 -10.37 -8.65 -1.47
N GLY A 84 -11.51 -9.32 -1.66
CA GLY A 84 -12.66 -8.74 -2.33
C GLY A 84 -12.53 -8.76 -3.85
N ALA A 85 -13.45 -8.04 -4.48
CA ALA A 85 -13.51 -7.87 -5.93
C ALA A 85 -13.56 -6.37 -6.24
N PRO A 86 -12.39 -5.69 -6.22
CA PRO A 86 -12.32 -4.29 -6.61
C PRO A 86 -12.81 -4.13 -8.06
N LYS A 87 -13.35 -2.95 -8.36
CA LYS A 87 -13.82 -2.59 -9.71
C LYS A 87 -12.65 -2.33 -10.66
N ALA A 88 -11.53 -1.84 -10.14
CA ALA A 88 -10.27 -1.72 -10.83
C ALA A 88 -9.38 -2.93 -10.52
N ILE A 89 -8.37 -3.16 -11.37
CA ILE A 89 -7.37 -4.20 -11.09
C ILE A 89 -6.37 -3.62 -10.10
N ALA A 90 -6.21 -4.26 -8.96
CA ALA A 90 -5.21 -3.90 -7.96
C ALA A 90 -4.07 -4.93 -7.94
N LYS A 91 -2.83 -4.45 -7.88
CA LYS A 91 -1.63 -5.26 -7.67
C LYS A 91 -0.79 -4.65 -6.56
N VAL A 92 0.05 -5.45 -5.93
CA VAL A 92 0.99 -4.98 -4.93
C VAL A 92 2.39 -5.55 -5.14
N GLY A 93 3.39 -4.82 -4.66
CA GLY A 93 4.79 -5.21 -4.70
C GLY A 93 5.57 -4.53 -3.58
N PHE A 94 6.54 -5.25 -2.99
CA PHE A 94 7.39 -4.67 -1.96
C PHE A 94 8.44 -3.74 -2.55
N GLY A 95 8.75 -2.68 -1.80
CA GLY A 95 9.86 -1.76 -2.06
C GLY A 95 10.99 -1.95 -1.06
N THR A 96 11.55 -0.85 -0.59
CA THR A 96 12.67 -0.84 0.33
C THR A 96 12.26 -1.19 1.76
N TYR A 97 13.20 -1.77 2.52
CA TYR A 97 13.07 -2.10 3.93
C TYR A 97 13.88 -1.14 4.79
N ASN A 98 13.29 -0.67 5.89
CA ASN A 98 13.83 0.24 6.91
C ASN A 98 14.62 1.44 6.35
N THR A 99 14.15 1.98 5.23
CA THR A 99 14.69 3.18 4.60
C THR A 99 13.60 3.81 3.75
N ASN A 100 13.86 5.00 3.23
CA ASN A 100 12.91 5.71 2.38
C ASN A 100 12.54 4.85 1.16
N ALA A 101 11.26 4.85 0.79
CA ALA A 101 10.80 4.26 -0.45
C ALA A 101 11.37 5.04 -1.64
N THR A 102 11.56 4.35 -2.78
CA THR A 102 11.80 5.01 -4.07
C THR A 102 10.75 6.10 -4.29
N THR A 103 11.09 7.28 -4.80
CA THR A 103 10.09 8.31 -5.11
C THR A 103 9.73 8.24 -6.60
N ILE A 104 8.45 8.44 -6.93
CA ILE A 104 7.99 8.64 -8.31
C ILE A 104 7.55 10.08 -8.53
N ALA A 105 7.69 10.56 -9.77
CA ALA A 105 7.41 11.96 -10.11
C ALA A 105 5.91 12.30 -10.08
N ASN A 106 5.07 11.34 -10.46
CA ASN A 106 3.62 11.43 -10.46
C ASN A 106 3.03 10.01 -10.37
N GLU A 107 1.73 9.94 -10.16
CA GLU A 107 1.03 8.68 -9.93
C GLU A 107 0.95 7.76 -11.13
N ASN A 108 1.18 8.25 -12.36
CA ASN A 108 1.18 7.42 -13.56
C ASN A 108 2.59 6.93 -13.93
N THR A 109 3.59 7.23 -13.11
CA THR A 109 4.97 6.80 -13.31
C THR A 109 5.25 5.52 -12.51
N PRO A 110 5.60 4.40 -13.16
CA PRO A 110 5.89 3.16 -12.44
C PRO A 110 7.13 3.32 -11.53
N PRO A 111 7.08 2.83 -10.27
CA PRO A 111 8.24 2.85 -9.39
C PRO A 111 9.31 1.87 -9.87
N ALA A 112 10.56 2.32 -9.94
CA ALA A 112 11.67 1.48 -10.38
C ALA A 112 11.97 0.37 -9.36
N GLY A 113 12.22 -0.85 -9.86
CA GLY A 113 12.65 -1.99 -9.05
C GLY A 113 11.53 -2.74 -8.33
N ILE A 114 10.26 -2.36 -8.55
CA ILE A 114 9.12 -3.02 -7.93
C ILE A 114 8.57 -4.10 -8.84
N THR A 115 8.36 -5.30 -8.29
CA THR A 115 7.67 -6.40 -8.99
C THR A 115 6.24 -6.51 -8.45
N PHE A 116 5.26 -6.22 -9.30
CA PHE A 116 3.85 -6.27 -8.94
C PHE A 116 3.23 -7.65 -9.20
N SER A 117 2.35 -8.06 -8.27
CA SER A 117 1.57 -9.29 -8.38
C SER A 117 0.16 -9.09 -7.82
N ILE A 118 -0.75 -10.03 -8.05
CA ILE A 118 -2.10 -10.06 -7.46
C ILE A 118 -2.11 -11.17 -6.40
N PRO A 119 -1.55 -10.94 -5.21
CA PRO A 119 -1.54 -11.95 -4.16
C PRO A 119 -2.94 -12.20 -3.65
N ILE A 120 -3.28 -13.48 -3.50
CA ILE A 120 -4.52 -13.96 -2.91
C ILE A 120 -4.22 -14.69 -1.61
N GLU A 121 -5.21 -14.95 -0.78
CA GLU A 121 -5.00 -15.63 0.50
C GLU A 121 -4.26 -16.99 0.35
N ALA A 122 -4.59 -17.75 -0.69
CA ALA A 122 -3.99 -19.07 -0.97
C ALA A 122 -2.55 -18.98 -1.53
N SER A 123 -2.12 -17.81 -1.99
CA SER A 123 -0.78 -17.54 -2.53
C SER A 123 -0.40 -16.09 -2.23
N PRO A 124 -0.12 -15.76 -0.96
CA PRO A 124 0.12 -14.39 -0.55
C PRO A 124 1.52 -13.92 -0.97
N LEU A 125 1.72 -12.61 -1.04
CA LEU A 125 3.02 -12.00 -1.26
C LEU A 125 3.80 -12.00 0.07
N VAL A 126 4.77 -12.90 0.18
CA VAL A 126 5.59 -13.07 1.39
C VAL A 126 6.63 -11.96 1.49
N PHE A 127 6.85 -11.44 2.69
CA PHE A 127 7.87 -10.44 2.96
C PHE A 127 9.25 -10.93 2.49
N PRO A 128 10.13 -10.03 2.01
CA PRO A 128 11.53 -10.37 1.77
C PRO A 128 12.18 -10.98 3.02
N ASP A 129 13.10 -11.94 2.83
CA ASP A 129 13.74 -12.70 3.93
C ASP A 129 14.48 -11.80 4.94
N ASP A 130 14.97 -10.64 4.48
CA ASP A 130 15.67 -9.63 5.26
C ASP A 130 14.73 -8.59 5.90
N ALA A 131 13.46 -8.53 5.49
CA ALA A 131 12.47 -7.58 6.00
C ALA A 131 11.74 -8.14 7.23
N LYS A 132 12.46 -8.26 8.35
CA LYS A 132 11.89 -8.58 9.66
C LYS A 132 11.73 -7.29 10.43
N LEU A 133 10.51 -6.93 10.82
CA LEU A 133 10.25 -5.61 11.38
C LEU A 133 10.48 -5.60 12.90
N ASP A 134 11.63 -5.12 13.34
CA ASP A 134 11.83 -4.73 14.74
C ASP A 134 10.92 -3.53 15.10
N PRO A 135 10.70 -3.24 16.40
CA PRO A 135 9.92 -2.08 16.82
C PRO A 135 10.41 -0.77 16.17
N GLY A 136 9.50 -0.09 15.48
CA GLY A 136 9.75 1.15 14.73
C GLY A 136 10.24 0.95 13.30
N GLU A 137 10.57 -0.27 12.89
CA GLU A 137 10.97 -0.56 11.52
C GLU A 137 9.77 -0.72 10.59
N TYR A 138 10.02 -0.55 9.30
CA TYR A 138 8.99 -0.52 8.28
C TYR A 138 9.42 -1.09 6.94
N LEU A 139 8.46 -1.58 6.16
CA LEU A 139 8.62 -2.08 4.81
C LEU A 139 7.71 -1.32 3.85
N ALA A 140 8.26 -0.80 2.76
CA ALA A 140 7.49 -0.15 1.73
C ALA A 140 6.64 -1.17 0.95
N LEU A 141 5.37 -0.83 0.76
CA LEU A 141 4.46 -1.56 -0.11
C LEU A 141 3.93 -0.60 -1.17
N TRP A 142 4.16 -0.93 -2.43
CA TRP A 142 3.57 -0.25 -3.56
C TRP A 142 2.27 -0.93 -3.97
N ILE A 143 1.30 -0.10 -4.33
CA ILE A 143 0.01 -0.50 -4.86
C ILE A 143 -0.11 0.09 -6.26
N GLU A 144 -0.39 -0.77 -7.23
CA GLU A 144 -0.75 -0.41 -8.60
C GLU A 144 -2.27 -0.58 -8.74
N ARG A 145 -2.95 0.45 -9.22
CA ARG A 145 -4.37 0.41 -9.59
C ARG A 145 -4.48 0.66 -11.09
N THR A 146 -5.07 -0.28 -11.83
CA THR A 146 -5.42 -0.08 -13.24
C THR A 146 -6.93 0.10 -13.36
N ALA A 147 -7.36 1.28 -13.81
CA ALA A 147 -8.76 1.54 -14.11
C ALA A 147 -9.30 0.53 -15.12
N GLN A 148 -10.48 -0.04 -14.86
CA GLN A 148 -11.09 -1.03 -15.72
C GLN A 148 -12.55 -0.70 -16.00
N ASN A 149 -12.93 -0.80 -17.27
CA ASN A 149 -14.17 -0.35 -17.90
C ASN A 149 -15.46 -0.91 -17.25
N VAL A 150 -15.84 -0.41 -16.09
CA VAL A 150 -17.14 -0.69 -15.46
C VAL A 150 -18.19 0.18 -16.15
N ALA A 151 -19.12 -0.46 -16.88
CA ALA A 151 -20.17 0.22 -17.61
C ALA A 151 -21.06 1.06 -16.65
N GLY A 152 -21.07 2.38 -16.83
CA GLY A 152 -21.93 3.30 -16.08
C GLY A 152 -21.51 4.76 -16.27
N ALA A 153 -22.47 5.68 -16.34
CA ALA A 153 -22.16 7.10 -16.36
C ALA A 153 -21.80 7.57 -14.93
N GLY A 154 -20.53 7.93 -14.67
CA GLY A 154 -20.13 8.54 -13.40
C GLY A 154 -18.63 8.47 -13.12
N THR A 155 -18.23 8.89 -11.92
CA THR A 155 -16.95 8.52 -11.30
C THR A 155 -17.15 7.24 -10.49
N ILE A 156 -16.11 6.42 -10.40
CA ILE A 156 -16.18 5.16 -9.67
C ILE A 156 -15.30 5.27 -8.44
N THR A 157 -15.93 5.21 -7.27
CA THR A 157 -15.24 4.89 -6.02
C THR A 157 -14.98 3.39 -6.00
N ASP A 158 -13.72 3.03 -5.83
CA ASP A 158 -13.27 1.65 -5.77
C ASP A 158 -12.59 1.35 -4.43
N ILE A 159 -12.90 0.18 -3.88
CA ILE A 159 -12.41 -0.25 -2.59
C ILE A 159 -11.38 -1.35 -2.80
N ILE A 160 -10.12 -1.07 -2.50
CA ILE A 160 -9.07 -2.09 -2.43
C ILE A 160 -8.95 -2.52 -0.98
N THR A 161 -9.22 -3.80 -0.70
CA THR A 161 -9.03 -4.37 0.64
C THR A 161 -7.68 -5.08 0.69
N LEU A 162 -6.76 -4.52 1.47
CA LEU A 162 -5.43 -5.06 1.69
C LEU A 162 -5.38 -5.80 3.03
N VAL A 163 -4.77 -6.98 3.09
CA VAL A 163 -4.54 -7.69 4.36
C VAL A 163 -3.05 -7.87 4.58
N VAL A 164 -2.58 -7.55 5.79
CA VAL A 164 -1.24 -7.89 6.29
C VAL A 164 -1.39 -8.88 7.43
N ARG A 165 -0.71 -10.03 7.36
CA ARG A 165 -0.74 -11.05 8.41
C ARG A 165 0.64 -11.66 8.65
N GLY A 166 0.83 -12.21 9.86
CA GLY A 166 1.92 -13.16 10.09
C GLY A 166 1.59 -14.50 9.44
N ILE A 167 2.62 -15.23 9.01
CA ILE A 167 2.52 -16.63 8.58
C ILE A 167 3.36 -17.50 9.52
N GLU A 168 2.81 -18.66 9.90
CA GLU A 168 3.46 -19.64 10.78
C GLU A 168 4.61 -20.38 10.08
#